data_AF-G9Y9B7-F1
#
_entry.id   AF-G9Y9B7-F1
#
_cell.length_a   1.000
_cell.length_b   1.000
_cell.length_c   1.000
_cell.angle_alpha   90.00
_cell.angle_beta   90.00
_cell.angle_gamma   90.00
#
_symmetry.space_group_name_H-M   'P 1'
#
loop_
_entity.id
_entity.type
_entity.pdbx_description
1 polymer ?
#
loop_
_entity_poly.entity_id
_entity_poly.type
_entity_poly.pdbx_seq_one_letter_code
_entity_poly.pdbx_strand_id
1 'polypeptide(L)'
;MTLPVKSGLFNRKQVHSLPDDFPVGKVTLMLFKPLKIHDMQVTHIVTDSGDLSRWLQKGGEFRAKLNGIGFALPVDITLDDKHQLQVRDVSYQTTMLSLPGKRNGDVPADVQEKIQQIENTLAEQRRLFASHQPCLFVSSDWLAQIEASLAGIDEKLRTLKTTLKGA
;
A
#
# COMPACT_ATOMS: atom_id res chain seq x y z
N MET A 1 12.70 -0.56 11.04
CA MET A 1 11.88 -0.71 12.26
C MET A 1 12.52 -1.79 13.11
N THR A 2 12.90 -1.50 14.35
CA THR A 2 13.54 -2.48 15.24
C THR A 2 12.47 -3.13 16.11
N LEU A 3 12.44 -4.46 16.16
CA LEU A 3 11.45 -5.20 16.94
C LEU A 3 11.91 -5.37 18.39
N PRO A 4 11.06 -5.09 19.40
CA PRO A 4 11.36 -5.42 20.78
C PRO A 4 11.45 -6.95 20.97
N VAL A 5 12.47 -7.37 21.73
CA VAL A 5 12.69 -8.77 22.08
C VAL A 5 12.02 -9.06 23.42
N LYS A 6 11.14 -10.06 23.49
CA LYS A 6 10.65 -10.60 24.77
C LYS A 6 11.37 -11.91 25.06
N SER A 7 12.38 -11.85 25.92
CA SER A 7 13.01 -13.05 26.48
C SER A 7 12.12 -13.63 27.57
N GLY A 8 11.48 -14.77 27.28
CA GLY A 8 10.83 -15.59 28.29
C GLY A 8 11.86 -16.36 29.13
N LEU A 9 11.54 -16.63 30.39
CA LEU A 9 12.39 -17.33 31.39
C LEU A 9 12.73 -18.81 31.06
N PHE A 10 12.52 -19.26 29.82
CA PHE A 10 12.71 -20.65 29.42
C PHE A 10 13.48 -20.72 28.11
N ASN A 11 14.43 -21.65 28.06
CA ASN A 11 15.43 -21.98 27.03
C ASN A 11 14.85 -22.25 25.62
N ARG A 12 14.09 -21.29 25.06
CA ARG A 12 13.52 -21.31 23.71
C ARG A 12 13.94 -20.04 22.99
N LYS A 13 14.12 -20.16 21.67
CA LYS A 13 14.44 -19.08 20.72
C LYS A 13 13.73 -17.78 21.12
N GLN A 14 14.46 -16.67 21.11
CA GLN A 14 13.97 -15.34 21.42
C GLN A 14 12.68 -15.05 20.65
N VAL A 15 11.61 -14.69 21.37
CA VAL A 15 10.32 -14.37 20.77
C VAL A 15 10.27 -12.87 20.53
N HIS A 16 10.05 -12.48 19.28
CA HIS A 16 9.91 -11.07 18.90
C HIS A 16 8.43 -10.67 18.96
N SER A 17 8.15 -9.47 19.44
CA SER A 17 6.81 -8.88 19.39
C SER A 17 6.81 -7.62 18.53
N LEU A 18 5.66 -7.28 17.96
CA LEU A 18 5.48 -5.98 17.33
C LEU A 18 5.57 -4.86 18.39
N PRO A 19 6.11 -3.68 18.04
CA PRO A 19 6.08 -2.51 18.93
C PRO A 19 4.64 -2.08 19.25
N ASP A 20 4.42 -1.43 20.39
CA ASP A 20 3.09 -0.95 20.79
C ASP A 20 2.55 0.18 19.87
N ASP A 21 3.42 0.90 19.16
CA ASP A 21 3.08 1.93 18.14
C ASP A 21 2.83 1.31 16.74
N PHE A 22 2.70 -0.03 16.63
CA PHE A 22 2.48 -0.69 15.35
C PHE A 22 1.00 -0.61 14.94
N PRO A 23 0.70 -0.27 13.67
CA PRO A 23 -0.68 -0.17 13.19
C PRO A 23 -1.41 -1.51 13.28
N VAL A 24 -2.66 -1.46 13.74
CA VAL A 24 -3.53 -2.64 13.91
C VAL A 24 -4.37 -2.86 12.65
N GLY A 25 -4.44 -4.11 12.19
CA GLY A 25 -5.18 -4.52 11.01
C GLY A 25 -4.29 -4.57 9.76
N LYS A 26 -4.76 -3.99 8.65
CA LYS A 26 -4.04 -4.03 7.36
C LYS A 26 -2.85 -3.06 7.39
N VAL A 27 -1.65 -3.60 7.28
CA VAL A 27 -0.38 -2.87 7.30
C VAL A 27 0.36 -2.98 5.98
N THR A 28 0.87 -1.84 5.52
CA THR A 28 1.78 -1.76 4.38
C THR A 28 3.21 -1.67 4.89
N LEU A 29 4.10 -2.50 4.36
CA LEU A 29 5.54 -2.47 4.64
C LEU A 29 6.27 -2.15 3.33
N MET A 30 7.06 -1.07 3.34
CA MET A 30 7.84 -0.61 2.21
C MET A 30 9.19 -1.33 2.17
N LEU A 31 9.63 -1.72 0.97
CA LEU A 31 10.96 -2.25 0.74
C LEU A 31 11.92 -1.08 0.52
N PHE A 32 13.07 -1.09 1.20
CA PHE A 32 14.09 -0.05 0.99
C PHE A 32 14.69 -0.08 -0.43
N LYS A 33 14.84 -1.28 -0.99
CA LYS A 33 15.22 -1.51 -2.38
C LYS A 33 14.16 -2.40 -3.05
N PRO A 34 13.62 -2.02 -4.21
CA PRO A 34 12.70 -2.88 -4.95
C PRO A 34 13.34 -4.22 -5.29
N LEU A 35 12.61 -5.32 -5.06
CA LEU A 35 13.06 -6.69 -5.35
C LEU A 35 12.10 -7.38 -6.32
N LYS A 36 12.59 -8.38 -7.05
CA LYS A 36 11.81 -9.13 -8.03
C LYS A 36 11.22 -10.41 -7.42
N ILE A 37 10.15 -10.30 -6.65
CA ILE A 37 9.51 -11.45 -5.98
C ILE A 37 8.41 -12.01 -6.90
N HIS A 38 8.38 -13.33 -7.11
CA HIS A 38 7.38 -14.01 -7.97
C HIS A 38 7.29 -13.41 -9.39
N ASP A 39 8.45 -13.16 -10.01
CA ASP A 39 8.58 -12.53 -11.34
C ASP A 39 8.05 -11.08 -11.44
N MET A 40 7.65 -10.47 -10.32
CA MET A 40 7.14 -9.11 -10.25
C MET A 40 8.08 -8.17 -9.50
N GLN A 41 8.21 -6.93 -9.96
CA GLN A 41 8.93 -5.90 -9.20
C GLN A 41 8.07 -5.41 -8.04
N VAL A 42 8.50 -5.70 -6.81
CA VAL A 42 7.79 -5.38 -5.58
C VAL A 42 8.45 -4.19 -4.89
N THR A 43 7.66 -3.17 -4.58
CA THR A 43 8.09 -1.97 -3.84
C THR A 43 7.54 -1.97 -2.41
N HIS A 44 6.40 -2.60 -2.20
CA HIS A 44 5.79 -2.74 -0.88
C HIS A 44 5.02 -4.05 -0.79
N ILE A 45 4.89 -4.56 0.43
CA ILE A 45 4.04 -5.70 0.75
C ILE A 45 2.94 -5.27 1.70
N VAL A 46 1.78 -5.91 1.59
CA VAL A 46 0.63 -5.63 2.43
C VAL A 46 0.22 -6.91 3.17
N THR A 47 0.12 -6.82 4.49
CA THR A 47 -0.19 -7.93 5.39
C THR A 47 -1.13 -7.47 6.49
N ASP A 48 -1.70 -8.41 7.25
CA ASP A 48 -2.35 -8.09 8.52
C ASP A 48 -1.33 -8.09 9.67
N SER A 49 -1.51 -7.18 10.64
CA SER A 49 -0.68 -7.08 11.83
C SER A 49 -0.76 -8.34 12.70
N GLY A 50 -1.92 -9.00 12.76
CA GLY A 50 -2.13 -10.24 13.48
C GLY A 50 -1.38 -11.42 12.87
N ASP A 51 -1.35 -11.51 11.54
CA ASP A 51 -0.59 -12.54 10.82
C ASP A 51 0.92 -12.34 10.99
N LEU A 52 1.40 -11.10 10.94
CA LEU A 52 2.80 -10.77 11.21
C LEU A 52 3.20 -11.09 12.66
N SER A 53 2.34 -10.75 13.63
CA SER A 53 2.56 -11.08 15.05
C SER A 53 2.61 -12.60 15.28
N ARG A 54 1.69 -13.34 14.65
CA ARG A 54 1.65 -14.81 14.72
C ARG A 54 2.92 -15.42 14.12
N TRP A 55 3.38 -14.90 12.99
CA TRP A 55 4.63 -15.33 12.37
C TRP A 55 5.85 -15.06 13.26
N LEU A 56 5.93 -13.89 13.90
CA LEU A 56 7.02 -13.57 14.83
C LEU A 56 7.07 -14.51 16.05
N GLN A 57 5.90 -15.00 16.52
CA GLN A 57 5.81 -15.89 17.68
C GLN A 57 6.05 -17.36 17.36
N LYS A 58 5.46 -17.86 16.27
CA LYS A 58 5.46 -19.29 15.92
C LYS A 58 6.46 -19.64 14.83
N GLY A 59 6.93 -18.67 14.06
CA GLY A 59 7.65 -18.89 12.81
C GLY A 59 6.75 -19.53 11.74
N GLY A 60 7.38 -20.01 10.67
CA GLY A 60 6.73 -20.70 9.56
C GLY A 60 6.74 -19.91 8.26
N GLU A 61 5.87 -20.30 7.32
CA GLU A 61 5.72 -19.62 6.04
C GLU A 61 4.91 -18.32 6.23
N PHE A 62 5.49 -17.19 5.82
CA PHE A 62 4.81 -15.91 5.83
C PHE A 62 4.21 -15.63 4.46
N ARG A 63 2.97 -15.14 4.44
CA ARG A 63 2.26 -14.79 3.20
C ARG A 63 1.84 -13.34 3.22
N ALA A 64 2.11 -12.62 2.14
CA ALA A 64 1.74 -11.21 2.02
C ALA A 64 1.31 -10.88 0.59
N LYS A 65 0.50 -9.84 0.44
CA LYS A 65 0.12 -9.32 -0.88
C LYS A 65 1.23 -8.44 -1.42
N LEU A 66 1.74 -8.78 -2.60
CA LEU A 66 2.77 -8.00 -3.27
C LEU A 66 2.13 -6.76 -3.91
N ASN A 67 2.72 -5.58 -3.68
CA ASN A 67 2.21 -4.28 -4.12
C ASN A 67 0.72 -4.02 -3.79
N GLY A 68 0.20 -4.67 -2.73
CA GLY A 68 -1.19 -4.56 -2.32
C GLY A 68 -2.22 -5.17 -3.27
N ILE A 69 -1.79 -5.86 -4.33
CA ILE A 69 -2.66 -6.45 -5.35
C ILE A 69 -2.68 -7.98 -5.27
N GLY A 70 -3.76 -8.59 -5.77
CA GLY A 70 -3.89 -10.04 -5.88
C GLY A 70 -4.01 -10.79 -4.54
N PHE A 71 -3.59 -12.06 -4.58
CA PHE A 71 -3.61 -12.99 -3.44
C PHE A 71 -2.35 -12.84 -2.58
N ALA A 72 -2.44 -13.29 -1.33
CA ALA A 72 -1.27 -13.34 -0.46
C ALA A 72 -0.36 -14.48 -0.94
N LEU A 73 0.83 -14.12 -1.40
CA LEU A 73 1.85 -15.05 -1.88
C LEU A 73 2.87 -15.32 -0.77
N PRO A 74 3.49 -16.51 -0.75
CA PRO A 74 4.55 -16.80 0.20
C PRO A 74 5.77 -15.92 -0.06
N VAL A 75 6.32 -15.33 1.00
CA VAL A 75 7.48 -14.44 0.96
C VAL A 75 8.49 -14.90 2.00
N ASP A 76 9.76 -14.98 1.61
CA ASP A 76 10.85 -15.28 2.53
C ASP A 76 11.19 -14.03 3.34
N ILE A 77 10.75 -14.02 4.59
CA ILE A 77 10.95 -12.93 5.54
C ILE A 77 11.86 -13.41 6.68
N THR A 78 12.89 -12.63 6.97
CA THR A 78 13.91 -12.96 7.98
C THR A 78 14.13 -11.78 8.91
N LEU A 79 14.73 -12.05 10.07
CA LEU A 79 15.21 -11.01 10.98
C LEU A 79 16.72 -10.86 10.84
N ASP A 80 17.17 -9.62 10.74
CA ASP A 80 18.59 -9.25 10.80
C ASP A 80 19.14 -9.39 12.23
N ASP A 81 20.47 -9.33 12.38
CA ASP A 81 21.17 -9.28 13.67
C ASP A 81 20.73 -8.07 14.53
N LYS A 82 20.22 -7.03 13.88
CA LYS A 82 19.63 -5.83 14.51
C LYS A 82 18.14 -5.96 14.84
N HIS A 83 17.56 -7.16 14.72
CA HIS A 83 16.13 -7.44 14.90
C HIS A 83 15.23 -6.60 13.98
N GLN A 84 15.65 -6.43 12.73
CA GLN A 84 14.92 -5.70 11.71
C GLN A 84 14.37 -6.68 10.67
N LEU A 85 13.14 -6.46 10.23
CA LEU A 85 12.50 -7.30 9.21
C LEU A 85 13.21 -7.09 7.87
N GLN A 86 13.60 -8.19 7.23
CA GLN A 86 14.16 -8.23 5.89
C GLN A 86 13.38 -9.20 5.02
N VAL A 87 13.26 -8.90 3.74
CA VAL A 87 12.68 -9.80 2.73
C VAL A 87 13.79 -10.23 1.78
N ARG A 88 13.75 -11.50 1.39
CA ARG A 88 14.69 -12.10 0.47
C ARG A 88 14.03 -12.52 -0.84
N ASP A 89 14.74 -12.30 -1.94
CA ASP A 89 14.38 -12.79 -3.28
C ASP A 89 15.00 -14.17 -3.60
N VAL A 90 14.54 -14.84 -4.66
CA VAL A 90 15.12 -16.08 -5.24
C VAL A 90 16.60 -15.92 -5.59
N SER A 91 17.06 -14.69 -5.85
CA SER A 91 18.47 -14.35 -6.09
C SER A 91 19.27 -14.14 -4.80
N TYR A 92 18.70 -14.45 -3.63
CA TYR A 92 19.25 -14.18 -2.29
C TYR A 92 19.52 -12.70 -1.97
N GLN A 93 18.99 -11.78 -2.78
CA GLN A 93 19.05 -10.36 -2.47
C GLN A 93 18.11 -10.06 -1.31
N THR A 94 18.63 -9.40 -0.27
CA THR A 94 17.84 -8.98 0.89
C THR A 94 17.56 -7.48 0.84
N THR A 95 16.36 -7.10 1.26
CA THR A 95 16.00 -5.70 1.50
C THR A 95 15.34 -5.57 2.85
N MET A 96 15.58 -4.43 3.50
CA MET A 96 14.94 -4.11 4.76
C MET A 96 13.50 -3.66 4.52
N LEU A 97 12.62 -4.02 5.46
CA LEU A 97 11.26 -3.53 5.52
C LEU A 97 11.15 -2.37 6.51
N SER A 98 10.48 -1.31 6.07
CA SER A 98 10.07 -0.19 6.90
C SER A 98 8.56 -0.06 6.91
N LEU A 99 8.02 0.43 8.02
CA LEU A 99 6.70 1.04 7.97
C LEU A 99 6.81 2.29 7.08
N PRO A 100 5.76 2.62 6.30
CA PRO A 100 5.64 3.96 5.76
C PRO A 100 5.79 4.92 6.95
N GLY A 101 6.81 5.77 6.92
CA GLY A 101 7.05 6.70 8.02
C GLY A 101 5.79 7.52 8.28
N LYS A 102 5.54 7.89 9.54
CA LYS A 102 4.56 8.94 9.87
C LYS A 102 4.89 10.12 8.95
N ARG A 103 3.98 10.49 8.05
CA ARG A 103 4.22 11.54 7.04
C ARG A 103 4.24 12.90 7.74
N ASN A 104 5.33 13.21 8.41
CA ASN A 104 5.62 14.56 8.91
C ASN A 104 6.24 15.40 7.78
N GLY A 105 5.59 15.43 6.62
CA GLY A 105 6.07 16.14 5.46
C GLY A 105 4.92 16.38 4.49
N ASP A 106 4.82 17.63 4.03
CA ASP A 106 3.86 18.05 3.02
C ASP A 106 3.94 17.12 1.80
N VAL A 107 2.80 16.89 1.14
CA VAL A 107 2.74 16.06 -0.06
C VAL A 107 3.75 16.65 -1.06
N PRO A 108 4.64 15.84 -1.68
CA PRO A 108 5.62 16.38 -2.62
C PRO A 108 4.94 17.24 -3.68
N ALA A 109 5.47 18.44 -3.92
CA ALA A 109 4.84 19.43 -4.81
C ALA A 109 4.51 18.85 -6.21
N ASP A 110 5.39 18.00 -6.77
CA ASP A 110 5.14 17.29 -8.05
C ASP A 110 3.88 16.42 -8.03
N VAL A 111 3.59 15.75 -6.91
CA VAL A 111 2.39 14.93 -6.75
C VAL A 111 1.15 15.82 -6.65
N GLN A 112 1.26 16.94 -5.94
CA GLN A 112 0.16 17.89 -5.81
C GLN A 112 -0.16 18.58 -7.15
N GLU A 113 0.86 18.97 -7.92
CA GLU A 113 0.70 19.53 -9.26
C GLU A 113 0.02 18.54 -10.21
N LYS A 114 0.44 17.28 -10.23
CA LYS A 114 -0.20 16.24 -11.05
C LYS A 114 -1.65 15.99 -10.65
N ILE A 115 -1.96 15.99 -9.36
CA ILE A 115 -3.34 15.89 -8.88
C ILE A 115 -4.16 17.09 -9.38
N GLN A 116 -3.64 18.31 -9.27
CA GLN A 116 -4.33 19.49 -9.76
C GLN A 116 -4.54 19.45 -11.29
N GLN A 117 -3.57 18.95 -12.04
CA GLN A 117 -3.68 18.77 -13.48
C GLN A 117 -4.81 17.78 -13.85
N ILE A 118 -4.94 16.68 -13.09
CA ILE A 118 -6.03 15.71 -13.28
C ILE A 118 -7.39 16.35 -12.97
N GLU A 119 -7.49 17.15 -11.90
CA GLU A 119 -8.73 17.87 -11.56
C GLU A 119 -9.15 18.85 -12.63
N ASN A 120 -8.20 19.64 -13.14
CA ASN A 120 -8.46 20.60 -14.21
C ASN A 120 -8.93 19.88 -15.47
N THR A 121 -8.29 18.75 -15.81
CA THR A 121 -8.68 17.93 -16.97
C THR A 121 -10.09 17.36 -16.79
N LEU A 122 -10.42 16.84 -15.61
CA LEU A 122 -11.73 16.27 -15.31
C LEU A 122 -12.84 17.34 -15.37
N ALA A 123 -12.58 18.53 -14.81
CA ALA A 123 -13.51 19.65 -14.87
C ALA A 123 -13.77 20.10 -16.32
N GLU A 124 -12.72 20.16 -17.14
CA GLU A 124 -12.86 20.51 -18.55
C GLU A 124 -13.65 19.45 -19.33
N GLN A 125 -13.39 18.17 -19.10
CA GLN A 125 -14.15 17.08 -19.74
C GLN A 125 -15.63 17.13 -19.35
N ARG A 126 -15.96 17.42 -18.08
CA ARG A 126 -17.34 17.62 -17.64
C ARG A 126 -18.00 18.83 -18.31
N ARG A 127 -17.26 19.93 -18.46
CA ARG A 127 -17.75 21.14 -19.15
C ARG A 127 -18.07 20.84 -20.62
N LEU A 128 -17.16 20.17 -21.33
CA LEU A 128 -17.36 19.74 -22.71
C LEU A 128 -18.56 18.80 -22.84
N PHE A 129 -18.66 17.82 -21.95
CA PHE A 129 -19.79 16.90 -21.92
C PHE A 129 -21.13 17.60 -21.69
N ALA A 130 -21.20 18.53 -20.73
CA ALA A 130 -22.38 19.33 -20.46
C ALA A 130 -22.76 20.24 -21.64
N SER A 131 -21.78 20.82 -22.35
CA SER A 131 -22.04 21.68 -23.52
C SER A 131 -22.62 20.92 -24.72
N HIS A 132 -22.31 19.64 -24.85
CA HIS A 132 -22.84 18.78 -25.90
C HIS A 132 -24.20 18.17 -25.53
N GLN A 133 -24.68 18.32 -24.28
CA GLN A 133 -26.04 17.92 -23.92
C GLN A 133 -27.02 19.09 -24.08
N PRO A 134 -28.22 18.87 -24.66
CA PRO A 134 -28.79 17.60 -25.10
C PRO A 134 -28.57 17.32 -26.61
N CYS A 135 -28.14 16.10 -26.94
CA CYS A 135 -28.07 15.60 -28.33
C CYS A 135 -29.29 14.73 -28.63
N LEU A 136 -30.08 15.08 -29.65
CA LEU A 136 -31.29 14.34 -30.08
C LEU A 136 -31.01 12.89 -30.53
N PHE A 137 -29.78 12.59 -30.95
CA PHE A 137 -29.38 11.30 -31.50
C PHE A 137 -28.71 10.36 -30.49
N VAL A 138 -28.58 10.79 -29.23
CA VAL A 138 -27.88 10.02 -28.18
C VAL A 138 -28.88 9.63 -27.09
N SER A 139 -28.90 8.34 -26.73
CA SER A 139 -29.75 7.85 -25.65
C SER A 139 -29.34 8.46 -24.30
N SER A 140 -30.33 8.83 -23.48
CA SER A 140 -30.13 9.31 -22.10
C SER A 140 -29.41 8.29 -21.21
N ASP A 141 -29.58 7.00 -21.48
CA ASP A 141 -28.94 5.94 -20.68
C ASP A 141 -27.43 5.93 -20.87
N TRP A 142 -26.96 6.17 -22.10
CA TRP A 142 -25.53 6.25 -22.40
C TRP A 142 -24.90 7.51 -21.78
N LEU A 143 -25.65 8.61 -21.76
CA LEU A 143 -25.22 9.84 -21.08
C LEU A 143 -25.07 9.62 -19.56
N ALA A 144 -26.02 8.94 -18.94
CA ALA A 144 -25.96 8.59 -17.52
C ALA A 144 -24.76 7.68 -17.20
N GLN A 145 -24.42 6.73 -18.08
CA GLN A 145 -23.26 5.86 -17.90
C GLN A 145 -21.94 6.63 -17.94
N ILE A 146 -21.81 7.62 -18.83
CA ILE A 146 -20.62 8.48 -18.91
C ILE A 146 -20.50 9.35 -17.66
N GLU A 147 -21.60 9.96 -17.22
CA GLU A 147 -21.62 10.76 -15.99
C GLU A 147 -21.21 9.93 -14.76
N ALA A 148 -21.73 8.70 -14.65
CA ALA A 148 -21.35 7.78 -13.57
C ALA A 148 -19.85 7.42 -13.60
N SER A 149 -19.28 7.22 -14.80
CA SER A 149 -17.84 7.00 -14.98
C SER A 149 -17.02 8.21 -14.52
N LEU A 150 -17.41 9.43 -14.90
CA LEU A 150 -16.75 10.66 -14.48
C LEU A 150 -16.88 10.89 -12.97
N ALA A 151 -18.01 10.53 -12.37
CA ALA A 151 -18.21 10.55 -10.92
C ALA A 151 -17.29 9.55 -10.20
N GLY A 152 -17.09 8.36 -10.76
CA GLY A 152 -16.19 7.35 -10.21
C GLY A 152 -14.71 7.78 -10.19
N ILE A 153 -14.27 8.57 -11.18
CA ILE A 153 -12.91 9.15 -11.17
C ILE A 153 -12.76 10.17 -10.04
N ASP A 154 -13.78 10.99 -9.82
CA ASP A 154 -13.83 11.98 -8.74
C ASP A 154 -13.72 11.33 -7.36
N GLU A 155 -14.45 10.23 -7.14
CA GLU A 155 -14.41 9.47 -5.90
C GLU A 155 -13.01 8.87 -5.64
N LYS A 156 -12.39 8.30 -6.68
CA LYS A 156 -11.01 7.80 -6.60
C LYS A 156 -10.02 8.91 -6.26
N LEU A 157 -10.20 10.10 -6.85
CA LEU A 157 -9.33 11.25 -6.60
C LEU A 157 -9.48 11.79 -5.18
N ARG A 158 -10.71 11.84 -4.66
CA ARG A 158 -10.99 12.18 -3.24
C ARG A 158 -10.38 11.16 -2.28
N THR A 159 -10.50 9.88 -2.60
CA THR A 159 -9.89 8.79 -1.80
C THR A 159 -8.37 8.90 -1.80
N LEU A 160 -7.76 9.24 -2.94
CA LEU A 160 -6.33 9.49 -3.02
C LEU A 160 -5.92 10.69 -2.16
N LYS A 161 -6.63 11.81 -2.27
CA LYS A 161 -6.37 13.02 -1.46
C LYS A 161 -6.51 12.77 0.04
N THR A 162 -7.54 12.03 0.47
CA THR A 162 -7.73 11.68 1.88
C THR A 162 -6.63 10.73 2.37
N THR A 163 -6.21 9.76 1.56
CA THR A 163 -5.07 8.88 1.87
C THR A 163 -3.74 9.65 1.92
N LEU A 164 -3.61 10.71 1.11
CA LEU A 164 -2.43 11.57 1.13
C LEU A 164 -2.42 12.53 2.33
N LYS A 165 -3.58 13.04 2.75
CA LYS A 165 -3.73 13.97 3.88
C LYS A 165 -3.89 13.31 5.26
N GLY A 166 -4.38 12.07 5.29
CA GLY A 166 -4.68 11.32 6.50
C GLY A 166 -3.81 10.08 6.61
N ALA A 167 -2.60 10.26 7.15
CA ALA A 167 -1.77 9.22 7.75
C ALA A 167 -0.68 9.86 8.63
#